data_AF-A0A2A4Z4A8-F1
#
_entry.id   AF-A0A2A4Z4A8-F1
#
_cell.length_a   1.000
_cell.length_b   1.000
_cell.length_c   1.000
_cell.angle_alpha   90.00
_cell.angle_beta   90.00
_cell.angle_gamma   90.00
#
_symmetry.space_group_name_H-M   'P 1'
#
loop_
_entity.id
_entity.type
_entity.pdbx_description
1 polymer ?
#
loop_
_entity_poly.entity_id
_entity_poly.type
_entity_poly.pdbx_seq_one_letter_code
_entity_poly.pdbx_strand_id
1 'polypeptide(L)'
;MMCYKKIFRYCLALPLLFFGVSGFSNVALSRPALIEFFGQNSCSGDLIIQESLQEILLSEEGVIVINCRTWSDREGSATTFSHQFCNERRDMYQKHFKRTNLYHVSPVIVNGRWDANYQDILPAVKIGRTDNLESISMKIHDNMLDISVPKLKSTVGSGDVVLYAYMPTQGGEKSVYVDPDVSLTDEMKERINANKSVPFVTKLRADPLYVRPVLSMEKIGHWTGEKIDMTVSLSSLTSLAASSSPDLSYVVVLYEGGDSGPVLAVGEIVSLTEFNNTLPHSEPQDIKYLSPPKL
;
A
#
# COMPACT_ATOMS: atom_id res chain seq x y z
N MET A 1 -50.99 -23.22 -62.14
CA MET A 1 -49.55 -23.01 -61.89
C MET A 1 -49.41 -21.84 -60.92
N MET A 2 -49.12 -22.13 -59.65
CA MET A 2 -48.82 -21.13 -58.62
C MET A 2 -48.02 -21.78 -57.48
N CYS A 3 -47.16 -20.96 -56.88
CA CYS A 3 -45.95 -21.29 -56.12
C CYS A 3 -46.14 -21.97 -54.74
N TYR A 4 -45.06 -22.63 -54.33
CA TYR A 4 -44.86 -23.39 -53.09
C TYR A 4 -44.92 -22.56 -51.79
N LYS A 5 -45.47 -23.18 -50.73
CA LYS A 5 -45.33 -22.78 -49.31
C LYS A 5 -44.64 -23.91 -48.51
N LYS A 6 -43.42 -23.61 -48.06
CA LYS A 6 -42.85 -23.67 -46.68
C LYS A 6 -42.93 -24.94 -45.77
N ILE A 7 -41.83 -25.08 -45.00
CA ILE A 7 -41.64 -25.64 -43.60
C ILE A 7 -41.26 -27.14 -43.55
N PHE A 8 -40.22 -27.66 -42.83
CA PHE A 8 -39.35 -27.19 -41.73
C PHE A 8 -38.14 -28.15 -41.50
N ARG A 9 -37.06 -27.62 -40.87
CA ARG A 9 -36.09 -28.17 -39.87
C ARG A 9 -35.66 -29.67 -39.93
N TYR A 10 -34.40 -30.07 -39.77
CA TYR A 10 -33.50 -29.80 -38.64
C TYR A 10 -32.03 -30.11 -39.00
N CYS A 11 -31.13 -29.49 -38.25
CA CYS A 11 -29.69 -29.40 -38.41
C CYS A 11 -28.94 -30.74 -38.38
N LEU A 12 -28.01 -30.86 -39.33
CA LEU A 12 -26.92 -31.82 -39.37
C LEU A 12 -25.89 -31.56 -38.27
N ALA A 13 -25.58 -32.64 -37.54
CA ALA A 13 -24.27 -33.08 -37.07
C ALA A 13 -23.18 -32.02 -36.80
N LEU A 14 -22.88 -31.81 -35.51
CA LEU A 14 -21.64 -31.22 -35.03
C LEU A 14 -20.70 -32.37 -34.57
N PRO A 15 -19.51 -32.56 -35.17
CA PRO A 15 -18.52 -33.48 -34.63
C PRO A 15 -17.64 -32.79 -33.59
N LEU A 16 -17.34 -33.57 -32.56
CA LEU A 16 -16.29 -33.46 -31.55
C LEU A 16 -15.06 -32.60 -31.96
N LEU A 17 -14.81 -31.53 -31.19
CA LEU A 17 -13.47 -31.02 -30.93
C LEU A 17 -13.22 -31.14 -29.42
N PHE A 18 -12.44 -32.16 -29.07
CA PHE A 18 -11.76 -32.25 -27.79
C PHE A 18 -10.75 -31.10 -27.71
N PHE A 19 -11.13 -29.99 -27.10
CA PHE A 19 -10.16 -29.05 -26.55
C PHE A 19 -9.70 -29.60 -25.20
N GLY A 20 -8.49 -30.14 -25.18
CA GLY A 20 -7.75 -30.35 -23.94
C GLY A 20 -7.54 -28.98 -23.29
N VAL A 21 -8.33 -28.70 -22.25
CA VAL A 21 -8.08 -27.56 -21.38
C VAL A 21 -6.91 -27.98 -20.50
N SER A 22 -5.70 -27.63 -20.92
CA SER A 22 -4.54 -27.59 -20.04
C SER A 22 -4.84 -26.59 -18.93
N GLY A 23 -5.32 -27.10 -17.80
CA GLY A 23 -5.51 -26.38 -16.56
C GLY A 23 -4.16 -26.03 -15.94
N PHE A 24 -3.43 -25.11 -16.57
CA PHE A 24 -2.60 -24.18 -15.80
C PHE A 24 -3.51 -23.00 -15.48
N SER A 25 -4.03 -23.01 -14.26
CA SER A 25 -4.48 -21.79 -13.62
C SER A 25 -3.27 -20.89 -13.49
N ASN A 26 -2.95 -20.12 -14.53
CA ASN A 26 -2.32 -18.83 -14.32
C ASN A 26 -3.37 -18.03 -13.54
N VAL A 27 -3.31 -18.14 -12.21
CA VAL A 27 -3.82 -17.09 -11.33
C VAL A 27 -3.14 -15.85 -11.88
N ALA A 28 -3.90 -15.01 -12.59
CA ALA A 28 -3.42 -13.71 -13.00
C ALA A 28 -3.19 -12.97 -11.68
N LEU A 29 -1.96 -13.07 -11.15
CA LEU A 29 -1.49 -12.28 -10.02
C LEU A 29 -1.94 -10.86 -10.30
N SER A 30 -2.88 -10.36 -9.51
CA SER A 30 -3.36 -8.99 -9.64
C SER A 30 -2.13 -8.10 -9.58
N ARG A 31 -1.88 -7.37 -10.67
CA ARG A 31 -0.69 -6.53 -10.78
C ARG A 31 -0.61 -5.57 -9.60
N PRO A 32 0.59 -5.34 -9.05
CA PRO A 32 0.70 -4.53 -7.87
C PRO A 32 0.23 -3.10 -8.12
N ALA A 33 -0.36 -2.49 -7.11
CA ALA A 33 -0.66 -1.07 -7.07
C ALA A 33 -0.11 -0.49 -5.77
N LEU A 34 0.57 0.65 -5.87
CA LEU A 34 1.11 1.35 -4.71
C LEU A 34 0.22 2.54 -4.37
N ILE A 35 -0.21 2.64 -3.11
CA ILE A 35 -0.89 3.81 -2.57
C ILE A 35 0.06 4.49 -1.59
N GLU A 36 0.33 5.77 -1.81
CA GLU A 36 1.02 6.60 -0.84
C GLU A 36 0.02 7.55 -0.19
N PHE A 37 -0.17 7.41 1.12
CA PHE A 37 -1.05 8.25 1.91
C PHE A 37 -0.25 9.21 2.77
N PHE A 38 -0.51 10.51 2.65
CA PHE A 38 0.13 11.61 3.38
C PHE A 38 -0.85 12.21 4.39
N GLY A 39 -0.95 11.61 5.56
CA GLY A 39 -1.84 12.08 6.63
C GLY A 39 -1.13 12.93 7.70
N GLN A 40 -1.90 13.60 8.56
CA GLN A 40 -1.44 14.36 9.73
C GLN A 40 -1.99 13.77 11.02
N ASN A 41 -1.14 13.67 12.04
CA ASN A 41 -1.60 13.23 13.36
C ASN A 41 -2.64 14.23 13.89
N SER A 42 -3.71 13.72 14.50
CA SER A 42 -4.86 14.51 14.99
C SER A 42 -5.85 15.04 13.92
N CYS A 43 -5.69 14.69 12.64
CA CYS A 43 -6.69 15.00 11.61
C CYS A 43 -7.85 13.98 11.64
N SER A 44 -9.08 14.41 11.94
CA SER A 44 -10.26 13.53 11.95
C SER A 44 -10.59 12.96 10.57
N GLY A 45 -10.31 13.70 9.49
CA GLY A 45 -10.50 13.23 8.11
C GLY A 45 -9.60 12.05 7.74
N ASP A 46 -8.42 11.95 8.36
CA ASP A 46 -7.50 10.85 8.11
C ASP A 46 -8.04 9.51 8.59
N LEU A 47 -8.87 9.49 9.64
CA LEU A 47 -9.45 8.25 10.16
C LEU A 47 -10.29 7.55 9.09
N ILE A 48 -11.08 8.30 8.34
CA ILE A 48 -11.93 7.78 7.25
C ILE A 48 -11.07 7.18 6.13
N ILE A 49 -9.96 7.87 5.78
CA ILE A 49 -9.02 7.37 4.78
C ILE A 49 -8.35 6.09 5.27
N GLN A 50 -7.92 6.04 6.54
CA GLN A 50 -7.27 4.87 7.10
C GLN A 50 -8.20 3.65 7.19
N GLU A 51 -9.46 3.83 7.57
CA GLU A 51 -10.46 2.75 7.49
C GLU A 51 -10.63 2.25 6.05
N SER A 52 -10.69 3.17 5.07
CA SER A 52 -10.81 2.81 3.66
C SER A 52 -9.56 2.05 3.17
N LEU A 53 -8.36 2.45 3.61
CA LEU A 53 -7.12 1.75 3.29
C LEU A 53 -7.10 0.35 3.91
N GLN A 54 -7.57 0.20 5.16
CA GLN A 54 -7.67 -1.11 5.82
C GLN A 54 -8.64 -2.04 5.07
N GLU A 55 -9.83 -1.54 4.69
CA GLU A 55 -10.80 -2.30 3.88
C GLU A 55 -10.21 -2.73 2.53
N ILE A 56 -9.47 -1.85 1.86
CA ILE A 56 -8.78 -2.16 0.61
C ILE A 56 -7.74 -3.27 0.83
N LEU A 57 -6.87 -3.13 1.83
CA LEU A 57 -5.82 -4.13 2.12
C LEU A 57 -6.40 -5.51 2.45
N LEU A 58 -7.57 -5.57 3.10
CA LEU A 58 -8.27 -6.82 3.43
C LEU A 58 -9.01 -7.45 2.25
N SER A 59 -9.38 -6.67 1.22
CA SER A 59 -10.27 -7.12 0.14
C SER A 59 -9.61 -7.20 -1.24
N GLU A 60 -8.48 -6.54 -1.44
CA GLU A 60 -7.83 -6.40 -2.74
C GLU A 60 -6.40 -6.96 -2.71
N GLU A 61 -6.14 -8.01 -3.49
CA GLU A 61 -4.80 -8.60 -3.63
C GLU A 61 -3.83 -7.64 -4.35
N GLY A 62 -2.55 -7.68 -3.99
CA GLY A 62 -1.50 -6.89 -4.65
C GLY A 62 -1.58 -5.37 -4.44
N VAL A 63 -2.38 -4.88 -3.49
CA VAL A 63 -2.34 -3.46 -3.10
C VAL A 63 -1.34 -3.26 -1.98
N ILE A 64 -0.40 -2.34 -2.18
CA ILE A 64 0.63 -1.98 -1.21
C ILE A 64 0.35 -0.55 -0.75
N VAL A 65 0.41 -0.30 0.57
CA VAL A 65 0.14 1.01 1.16
C VAL A 65 1.38 1.53 1.87
N ILE A 66 1.79 2.74 1.50
CA ILE A 66 2.78 3.56 2.20
C ILE A 66 2.02 4.63 2.99
N ASN A 67 1.80 4.41 4.29
CA ASN A 67 1.19 5.41 5.16
C ASN A 67 2.27 6.34 5.75
N CYS A 68 2.52 7.45 5.05
CA CYS A 68 3.48 8.45 5.42
C CYS A 68 2.83 9.54 6.30
N ARG A 69 3.11 9.54 7.61
CA ARG A 69 2.56 10.55 8.51
C ARG A 69 3.44 11.80 8.49
N THR A 70 2.81 12.91 8.13
CA THR A 70 3.40 14.26 8.14
C THR A 70 3.21 14.91 9.50
N TRP A 71 4.00 15.94 9.80
CA TRP A 71 3.77 16.80 10.97
C TRP A 71 3.39 18.21 10.52
N SER A 72 2.92 19.03 11.45
CA SER A 72 2.82 20.47 11.24
C SER A 72 3.73 21.18 12.24
N ASP A 73 4.43 22.23 11.80
CA ASP A 73 5.34 23.02 12.65
C ASP A 73 4.63 23.67 13.86
N ARG A 74 3.29 23.68 13.86
CA ARG A 74 2.46 24.24 14.95
C ARG A 74 2.14 23.24 16.06
N GLU A 75 2.32 21.95 15.82
CA GLU A 75 2.03 20.90 16.80
C GLU A 75 3.35 20.32 17.31
N GLY A 76 3.83 20.84 18.45
CA GLY A 76 5.05 20.37 19.14
C GLY A 76 5.00 18.91 19.64
N SER A 77 3.97 18.15 19.28
CA SER A 77 3.87 16.72 19.57
C SER A 77 4.23 15.91 18.32
N ALA A 78 5.54 15.68 18.13
CA ALA A 78 6.04 14.59 17.29
C ALA A 78 5.51 13.28 17.87
N THR A 79 4.40 12.82 17.31
CA THR A 79 3.62 11.67 17.77
C THR A 79 4.13 10.47 17.00
N THR A 80 5.11 9.76 17.57
CA THR A 80 5.70 8.43 17.26
C THR A 80 5.98 8.05 15.79
N PHE A 81 5.08 8.32 14.84
CA PHE A 81 5.11 7.93 13.43
C PHE A 81 5.18 9.10 12.45
N SER A 82 5.16 10.36 12.92
CA SER A 82 5.38 11.52 12.04
C SER A 82 6.85 11.74 11.75
N HIS A 83 7.23 11.80 10.48
CA HIS A 83 8.63 11.92 10.07
C HIS A 83 8.87 13.05 9.06
N GLN A 84 10.06 13.67 9.14
CA GLN A 84 10.46 14.74 8.22
C GLN A 84 10.48 14.29 6.76
N PHE A 85 10.97 13.07 6.47
CA PHE A 85 11.00 12.54 5.10
C PHE A 85 9.59 12.44 4.49
N CYS A 86 8.54 12.24 5.30
CA CYS A 86 7.16 12.28 4.82
C CYS A 86 6.71 13.69 4.39
N ASN A 87 7.13 14.72 5.13
CA ASN A 87 6.87 16.11 4.73
C ASN A 87 7.59 16.43 3.41
N GLU A 88 8.88 16.09 3.33
CA GLU A 88 9.69 16.31 2.13
C GLU A 88 9.07 15.63 0.91
N ARG A 89 8.63 14.38 1.07
CA ARG A 89 7.96 13.61 0.02
C ARG A 89 6.62 14.21 -0.40
N ARG A 90 5.76 14.61 0.55
CA ARG A 90 4.51 15.33 0.24
C ARG A 90 4.78 16.65 -0.49
N ASP A 91 5.79 17.40 -0.05
CA ASP A 91 6.12 18.71 -0.62
C ASP A 91 6.66 18.59 -2.05
N MET A 92 7.33 17.48 -2.40
CA MET A 92 7.69 17.17 -3.79
C MET A 92 6.45 17.04 -4.67
N TYR A 93 5.45 16.24 -4.26
CA TYR A 93 4.19 16.15 -4.99
C TYR A 93 3.50 17.52 -5.09
N GLN A 94 3.50 18.29 -4.01
CA GLN A 94 2.94 19.65 -4.02
C GLN A 94 3.56 20.57 -5.07
N LYS A 95 4.89 20.49 -5.26
CA LYS A 95 5.58 21.27 -6.30
C LYS A 95 5.07 20.89 -7.69
N HIS A 96 4.75 19.62 -7.94
CA HIS A 96 4.17 19.17 -9.21
C HIS A 96 2.72 19.65 -9.38
N PHE A 97 1.86 19.49 -8.36
CA PHE A 97 0.46 19.98 -8.40
C PHE A 97 0.34 21.49 -8.62
N LYS A 98 1.21 22.29 -7.97
CA LYS A 98 1.24 23.75 -8.17
C LYS A 98 1.56 24.14 -9.61
N ARG A 99 2.35 23.34 -10.33
CA ARG A 99 2.65 23.59 -11.76
C ARG A 99 1.46 23.31 -12.67
N THR A 100 0.46 22.55 -12.21
CA THR A 100 -0.73 22.18 -12.98
C THR A 100 -2.01 22.88 -12.54
N ASN A 101 -1.92 23.96 -11.74
CA ASN A 101 -3.06 24.69 -11.18
C ASN A 101 -3.99 23.84 -10.29
N LEU A 102 -3.50 22.72 -9.76
CA LEU A 102 -4.19 21.95 -8.73
C LEU A 102 -3.77 22.52 -7.36
N TYR A 103 -4.72 23.16 -6.67
CA TYR A 103 -4.45 23.93 -5.44
C TYR A 103 -4.30 23.07 -4.17
N HIS A 104 -4.68 21.79 -4.24
CA HIS A 104 -4.63 20.87 -3.12
C HIS A 104 -3.89 19.59 -3.52
N VAL A 105 -2.90 19.21 -2.72
CA VAL A 105 -2.26 17.89 -2.82
C VAL A 105 -3.31 16.89 -2.40
N SER A 106 -3.65 15.95 -3.27
CA SER A 106 -4.41 14.78 -2.83
C SER A 106 -3.63 14.12 -1.69
N PRO A 107 -4.24 13.86 -0.53
CA PRO A 107 -3.56 13.13 0.53
C PRO A 107 -3.22 11.71 0.09
N VAL A 108 -3.77 11.23 -1.02
CA VAL A 108 -3.54 9.90 -1.59
C VAL A 108 -2.95 10.02 -2.99
N ILE A 109 -1.81 9.38 -3.22
CA ILE A 109 -1.14 9.26 -4.52
C ILE A 109 -1.10 7.77 -4.90
N VAL A 110 -1.45 7.45 -6.14
CA VAL A 110 -1.40 6.06 -6.64
C VAL A 110 -0.26 5.93 -7.65
N ASN A 111 0.62 4.95 -7.47
CA ASN A 111 1.78 4.66 -8.33
C ASN A 111 2.70 5.88 -8.60
N GLY A 112 2.78 6.82 -7.66
CA GLY A 112 3.54 8.06 -7.84
C GLY A 112 2.96 9.03 -8.89
N ARG A 113 1.73 8.81 -9.35
CA ARG A 113 1.03 9.66 -10.33
C ARG A 113 0.42 10.88 -9.65
N TRP A 114 1.03 12.04 -9.89
CA TRP A 114 0.55 13.34 -9.42
C TRP A 114 -0.36 14.06 -10.43
N ASP A 115 -0.38 13.59 -11.68
CA ASP A 115 -1.21 14.13 -12.76
C ASP A 115 -2.66 13.61 -12.69
N ALA A 116 -2.91 12.57 -11.91
CA ALA A 116 -4.23 12.02 -11.69
C ALA A 116 -4.86 12.56 -10.40
N ASN A 117 -5.99 13.26 -10.52
CA ASN A 117 -6.80 13.67 -9.38
C ASN A 117 -7.87 12.62 -9.11
N TYR A 118 -7.74 11.88 -8.01
CA TYR A 118 -8.71 10.87 -7.61
C TYR A 118 -9.56 11.35 -6.45
N GLN A 119 -10.88 11.32 -6.63
CA GLN A 119 -11.82 11.62 -5.54
C GLN A 119 -12.06 10.40 -4.64
N ASP A 120 -11.96 9.19 -5.21
CA ASP A 120 -12.18 7.91 -4.52
C ASP A 120 -10.95 7.00 -4.64
N ILE A 121 -10.53 6.40 -3.51
CA ILE A 121 -9.29 5.60 -3.43
C ILE A 121 -9.42 4.28 -4.22
N LEU A 122 -10.51 3.54 -4.06
CA LEU A 122 -10.65 2.22 -4.70
C LEU A 122 -10.71 2.28 -6.24
N PRO A 123 -11.48 3.19 -6.88
CA PRO A 123 -11.38 3.40 -8.32
C PRO A 123 -9.99 3.83 -8.78
N ALA A 124 -9.29 4.67 -7.99
CA ALA A 124 -7.92 5.07 -8.29
C ALA A 124 -6.96 3.88 -8.35
N VAL A 125 -7.06 2.97 -7.38
CA VAL A 125 -6.28 1.72 -7.35
C VAL A 125 -6.57 0.86 -8.58
N LYS A 126 -7.84 0.71 -8.96
CA LYS A 126 -8.23 -0.05 -10.15
C LYS A 126 -7.65 0.53 -11.44
N ILE A 127 -7.61 1.87 -11.55
CA ILE A 127 -6.95 2.55 -12.66
C ILE A 127 -5.42 2.37 -12.56
N GLY A 128 -4.83 2.52 -11.38
CA GLY A 128 -3.39 2.34 -11.17
C GLY A 128 -2.89 0.95 -11.56
N ARG A 129 -3.70 -0.11 -11.38
CA ARG A 129 -3.37 -1.46 -11.88
C ARG A 129 -3.15 -1.53 -13.40
N THR A 130 -3.58 -0.52 -14.16
CA THR A 130 -3.31 -0.43 -15.61
C THR A 130 -1.92 0.11 -15.95
N ASP A 131 -1.22 0.76 -15.01
CA ASP A 131 0.13 1.31 -15.22
C ASP A 131 1.21 0.21 -15.37
N ASN A 132 0.87 -1.06 -15.15
CA ASN A 132 1.78 -2.22 -15.25
C ASN A 132 3.01 -2.11 -14.34
N LEU A 133 2.81 -1.85 -13.05
CA LEU A 133 3.91 -1.97 -12.09
C LEU A 133 4.44 -3.40 -12.07
N GLU A 134 5.75 -3.54 -12.15
CA GLU A 134 6.44 -4.82 -12.10
C GLU A 134 6.78 -5.19 -10.64
N SER A 135 6.98 -6.47 -10.37
CA SER A 135 7.30 -6.94 -9.01
C SER A 135 8.81 -6.93 -8.75
N ILE A 136 9.20 -6.39 -7.60
CA ILE A 136 10.56 -6.54 -7.05
C ILE A 136 10.55 -7.80 -6.18
N SER A 137 11.46 -8.73 -6.45
CA SER A 137 11.60 -9.92 -5.62
C SER A 137 12.44 -9.58 -4.39
N MET A 138 11.97 -10.00 -3.23
CA MET A 138 12.59 -9.71 -1.95
C MET A 138 12.73 -11.01 -1.16
N LYS A 139 13.78 -11.13 -0.35
CA LYS A 139 13.94 -12.25 0.58
C LYS A 139 14.70 -11.84 1.83
N ILE A 140 14.14 -12.17 3.00
CA ILE A 140 14.82 -11.96 4.28
C ILE A 140 15.58 -13.23 4.67
N HIS A 141 16.82 -13.06 5.12
CA HIS A 141 17.63 -14.11 5.75
C HIS A 141 18.70 -13.46 6.63
N ASP A 142 19.07 -14.09 7.74
CA ASP A 142 20.21 -13.68 8.58
C ASP A 142 20.27 -12.15 8.91
N ASN A 143 19.11 -11.53 9.17
CA ASN A 143 18.97 -10.08 9.41
C ASN A 143 19.42 -9.18 8.23
N MET A 144 19.34 -9.73 7.02
CA MET A 144 19.59 -9.07 5.75
C MET A 144 18.35 -9.21 4.85
N LEU A 145 18.24 -8.28 3.92
CA LEU A 145 17.20 -8.25 2.90
C LEU A 145 17.87 -8.30 1.53
N ASP A 146 17.71 -9.42 0.85
CA ASP A 146 18.06 -9.57 -0.57
C ASP A 146 16.95 -8.97 -1.43
N ILE A 147 17.34 -8.20 -2.44
CA ILE A 147 16.44 -7.45 -3.31
C ILE A 147 16.88 -7.69 -4.74
N SER A 148 15.94 -8.09 -5.60
CA SER A 148 16.14 -8.27 -7.03
C SER A 148 15.16 -7.40 -7.80
N VAL A 149 15.68 -6.33 -8.40
CA VAL A 149 14.93 -5.44 -9.30
C VAL A 149 15.06 -5.99 -10.72
N PRO A 150 13.94 -6.30 -11.41
CA PRO A 150 13.98 -6.82 -12.77
C PRO A 150 14.53 -5.79 -13.76
N LYS A 151 14.87 -6.26 -14.96
CA LYS A 151 15.16 -5.38 -16.10
C LYS A 151 13.85 -4.74 -16.57
N LEU A 152 13.79 -3.41 -16.63
CA LEU A 152 12.57 -2.67 -16.94
C LEU A 152 12.80 -1.68 -18.09
N LYS A 153 11.74 -1.42 -18.85
CA LYS A 153 11.71 -0.31 -19.80
C LYS A 153 11.26 0.94 -19.07
N SER A 154 11.95 2.04 -19.32
CA SER A 154 11.69 3.34 -18.70
C SER A 154 11.87 4.42 -19.76
N THR A 155 11.11 5.51 -19.61
CA THR A 155 11.22 6.71 -20.44
C THR A 155 12.51 7.47 -20.12
N VAL A 156 12.88 7.52 -18.84
CA VAL A 156 14.07 8.24 -18.35
C VAL A 156 15.33 7.36 -18.37
N GLY A 157 15.17 6.03 -18.31
CA GLY A 157 16.27 5.06 -18.32
C GLY A 157 17.05 4.95 -17.01
N SER A 158 16.60 5.62 -15.94
CA SER A 158 17.20 5.56 -14.61
C SER A 158 16.20 5.86 -13.51
N GLY A 159 16.55 5.58 -12.26
CA GLY A 159 15.67 5.75 -11.11
C GLY A 159 16.36 5.48 -9.78
N ASP A 160 15.64 5.70 -8.69
CA ASP A 160 16.14 5.45 -7.33
C ASP A 160 15.37 4.31 -6.68
N VAL A 161 16.11 3.43 -6.00
CA VAL A 161 15.56 2.31 -5.24
C VAL A 161 15.47 2.74 -3.79
N VAL A 162 14.25 2.77 -3.27
CA VAL A 162 13.96 3.24 -1.91
C VAL A 162 13.34 2.10 -1.10
N LEU A 163 13.88 1.89 0.09
CA LEU A 163 13.40 0.93 1.07
C LEU A 163 12.66 1.66 2.18
N TYR A 164 11.47 1.18 2.46
CA TYR A 164 10.64 1.63 3.55
C TYR A 164 10.47 0.50 4.57
N ALA A 165 10.56 0.85 5.85
CA ALA A 165 10.22 -0.05 6.95
C ALA A 165 8.98 0.44 7.68
N TYR A 166 8.08 -0.49 8.02
CA TYR A 166 6.78 -0.19 8.60
C TYR A 166 6.55 -1.02 9.85
N MET A 167 5.84 -0.44 10.81
CA MET A 167 5.24 -1.23 11.89
C MET A 167 4.00 -1.95 11.39
N PRO A 168 3.63 -3.07 12.04
CA PRO A 168 2.32 -3.66 11.88
C PRO A 168 1.24 -2.63 12.20
N THR A 169 0.07 -2.77 11.57
CA THR A 169 -1.11 -1.95 11.82
C THR A 169 -1.40 -1.89 13.32
N GLN A 170 -1.60 -0.68 13.85
CA GLN A 170 -1.86 -0.42 15.27
C GLN A 170 -3.26 0.19 15.46
N GLY A 171 -3.86 -0.07 16.62
CA GLY A 171 -5.19 0.43 16.97
C GLY A 171 -6.32 -0.38 16.32
N GLY A 172 -7.54 0.16 16.31
CA GLY A 172 -8.69 -0.45 15.61
C GLY A 172 -9.46 -1.54 16.36
N GLU A 173 -8.86 -2.30 17.27
CA GLU A 173 -9.59 -3.42 17.91
C GLU A 173 -10.43 -3.03 19.14
N LYS A 174 -10.09 -1.94 19.84
CA LYS A 174 -10.83 -1.45 21.02
C LYS A 174 -10.60 0.04 21.23
N SER A 175 -11.61 0.88 21.00
CA SER A 175 -11.95 2.06 21.83
C SER A 175 -12.97 2.99 21.15
N VAL A 176 -14.20 2.49 20.96
CA VAL A 176 -15.36 3.39 20.97
C VAL A 176 -15.60 3.73 22.44
N TYR A 177 -14.81 4.65 22.99
CA TYR A 177 -15.13 5.27 24.28
C TYR A 177 -15.78 6.61 23.98
N VAL A 178 -17.10 6.57 23.83
CA VAL A 178 -17.91 7.78 23.83
C VAL A 178 -18.07 8.20 25.27
N ASP A 179 -17.36 9.26 25.66
CA ASP A 179 -17.61 9.93 26.93
C ASP A 179 -19.11 10.28 27.01
N PRO A 180 -19.84 9.81 28.04
CA PRO A 180 -21.27 10.05 28.16
C PRO A 180 -21.65 11.54 28.19
N ASP A 181 -20.68 12.42 28.46
CA ASP A 181 -20.89 13.87 28.54
C ASP A 181 -20.70 14.60 27.20
N VAL A 182 -20.39 13.90 26.10
CA VAL A 182 -20.21 14.52 24.78
C VAL A 182 -21.46 14.41 23.91
N SER A 183 -21.97 15.57 23.49
CA SER A 183 -23.00 15.67 22.46
C SER A 183 -22.49 15.16 21.12
N LEU A 184 -22.96 13.98 20.71
CA LEU A 184 -22.65 13.40 19.41
C LEU A 184 -23.34 14.13 18.26
N THR A 185 -22.62 14.39 17.17
CA THR A 185 -23.22 14.80 15.90
C THR A 185 -24.03 13.63 15.30
N ASP A 186 -24.95 13.92 14.38
CA ASP A 186 -25.76 12.86 13.74
C ASP A 186 -24.88 11.90 12.91
N GLU A 187 -23.84 12.41 12.25
CA GLU A 187 -22.82 11.60 11.58
C GLU A 187 -22.12 10.63 12.56
N MET A 188 -21.75 11.10 13.76
CA MET A 188 -21.13 10.23 14.77
C MET A 188 -22.08 9.13 15.25
N LYS A 189 -23.37 9.47 15.44
CA LYS A 189 -24.40 8.48 15.81
C LYS A 189 -24.60 7.43 14.72
N GLU A 190 -24.65 7.86 13.45
CA GLU A 190 -24.75 6.95 12.30
C GLU A 190 -23.55 5.99 12.24
N ARG A 191 -22.33 6.49 12.45
CA ARG A 191 -21.11 5.67 12.49
C ARG A 191 -21.11 4.67 13.65
N ILE A 192 -21.54 5.08 14.84
CA ILE A 192 -21.69 4.17 16.00
C ILE A 192 -22.71 3.06 15.70
N ASN A 193 -23.86 3.40 15.14
CA ASN A 193 -24.89 2.43 14.77
C ASN A 193 -24.39 1.43 13.71
N ALA A 194 -23.43 1.84 12.87
CA ALA A 194 -22.79 1.01 11.87
C ALA A 194 -21.56 0.24 12.40
N ASN A 195 -21.27 0.27 13.71
CA ASN A 195 -20.04 -0.27 14.32
C ASN A 195 -18.74 0.26 13.66
N LYS A 196 -18.75 1.53 13.24
CA LYS A 196 -17.58 2.21 12.65
C LYS A 196 -16.92 3.13 13.69
N SER A 197 -15.63 3.43 13.50
CA SER A 197 -14.91 4.33 14.41
C SER A 197 -15.49 5.75 14.36
N VAL A 198 -15.50 6.47 15.48
CA VAL A 198 -15.93 7.89 15.50
C VAL A 198 -14.74 8.81 15.72
N PRO A 199 -14.67 9.96 15.02
CA PRO A 199 -13.60 10.92 15.24
C PRO A 199 -13.74 11.57 16.63
N PHE A 200 -12.87 11.16 17.56
CA PHE A 200 -12.63 11.73 18.90
C PHE A 200 -13.86 11.98 19.78
N VAL A 201 -14.06 11.10 20.76
CA VAL A 201 -14.81 11.37 21.98
C VAL A 201 -13.87 11.16 23.18
N THR A 202 -14.03 11.93 24.27
CA THR A 202 -12.99 12.69 24.97
C THR A 202 -12.01 11.98 25.93
N LYS A 203 -10.85 12.66 26.11
CA LYS A 203 -9.90 12.68 27.25
C LYS A 203 -9.52 11.34 27.91
N LEU A 204 -8.78 10.50 27.19
CA LEU A 204 -7.54 9.82 27.63
C LEU A 204 -7.21 8.73 26.61
N ARG A 205 -6.43 9.10 25.58
CA ARG A 205 -5.77 8.21 24.60
C ARG A 205 -6.55 6.94 24.20
N ALA A 206 -7.51 7.10 23.29
CA ALA A 206 -7.70 6.06 22.29
C ALA A 206 -6.56 6.22 21.28
N ASP A 207 -5.65 5.26 21.18
CA ASP A 207 -4.63 5.28 20.13
C ASP A 207 -5.37 5.17 18.79
N PRO A 208 -5.31 6.20 17.91
CA PRO A 208 -6.06 6.19 16.68
C PRO A 208 -5.58 5.05 15.77
N LEU A 209 -6.44 4.58 14.87
CA LEU A 209 -6.05 3.58 13.87
C LEU A 209 -4.86 4.10 13.07
N TYR A 210 -3.79 3.32 13.02
CA TYR A 210 -2.62 3.54 12.19
C TYR A 210 -2.41 2.33 11.30
N VAL A 211 -2.87 2.39 10.05
CA VAL A 211 -2.63 1.33 9.06
C VAL A 211 -1.17 1.41 8.64
N ARG A 212 -0.37 0.40 8.99
CA ARG A 212 1.02 0.23 8.56
C ARG A 212 1.84 1.53 8.50
N PRO A 213 2.04 2.24 9.63
CA PRO A 213 2.76 3.50 9.61
C PRO A 213 4.22 3.29 9.21
N VAL A 214 4.73 4.11 8.29
CA VAL A 214 6.17 4.13 7.95
C VAL A 214 6.96 4.58 9.17
N LEU A 215 8.05 3.88 9.48
CA LEU A 215 9.03 4.30 10.49
C LEU A 215 10.28 4.91 9.88
N SER A 216 10.73 4.36 8.76
CA SER A 216 11.97 4.80 8.12
C SER A 216 11.88 4.66 6.61
N MET A 217 12.66 5.50 5.94
CA MET A 217 12.86 5.50 4.50
C MET A 217 14.35 5.66 4.23
N GLU A 218 14.92 4.79 3.38
CA GLU A 218 16.32 4.85 2.98
C GLU A 218 16.45 4.64 1.47
N LYS A 219 17.25 5.48 0.81
CA LYS A 219 17.68 5.25 -0.56
C LYS A 219 18.82 4.23 -0.54
N ILE A 220 18.55 3.04 -1.07
CA ILE A 220 19.46 1.89 -1.00
C ILE A 220 20.18 1.61 -2.33
N GLY A 221 19.77 2.27 -3.41
CA GLY A 221 20.42 2.08 -4.71
C GLY A 221 19.98 3.09 -5.76
N HIS A 222 20.72 3.07 -6.86
CA HIS A 222 20.39 3.79 -8.09
C HIS A 222 20.30 2.78 -9.23
N TRP A 223 19.24 2.90 -10.03
CA TRP A 223 18.90 2.00 -11.13
C TRP A 223 19.09 2.67 -12.48
N THR A 224 19.55 1.91 -13.48
CA THR A 224 19.98 2.42 -14.80
C THR A 224 19.41 1.65 -15.99
N GLY A 225 18.23 1.03 -15.84
CA GLY A 225 17.60 0.24 -16.91
C GLY A 225 17.84 -1.26 -16.83
N GLU A 226 18.93 -1.69 -16.18
CA GLU A 226 19.35 -3.09 -16.10
C GLU A 226 18.86 -3.79 -14.83
N LYS A 227 18.91 -5.13 -14.82
CA LYS A 227 18.61 -5.91 -13.60
C LYS A 227 19.61 -5.53 -12.50
N ILE A 228 19.12 -5.37 -11.27
CA ILE A 228 19.97 -5.15 -10.09
C ILE A 228 19.65 -6.18 -9.02
N ASP A 229 20.69 -6.80 -8.48
CA ASP A 229 20.61 -7.64 -7.28
C ASP A 229 21.43 -6.95 -6.17
N MET A 230 20.85 -6.77 -4.99
CA MET A 230 21.50 -6.13 -3.85
C MET A 230 21.08 -6.76 -2.53
N THR A 231 21.92 -6.62 -1.50
CA THR A 231 21.63 -7.08 -0.14
C THR A 231 21.82 -5.91 0.82
N VAL A 232 20.81 -5.66 1.66
CA VAL A 232 20.80 -4.56 2.63
C VAL A 232 20.75 -5.14 4.05
N SER A 233 21.59 -4.61 4.95
CA SER A 233 21.53 -5.00 6.36
C SER A 233 20.34 -4.35 7.05
N LEU A 234 19.48 -5.16 7.69
CA LEU A 234 18.32 -4.65 8.42
C LEU A 234 18.71 -3.97 9.74
N SER A 235 19.90 -4.27 10.29
CA SER A 235 20.39 -3.69 11.55
C SER A 235 20.43 -2.16 11.52
N SER A 236 20.83 -1.57 10.39
CA SER A 236 20.95 -0.12 10.22
C SER A 236 19.57 0.56 10.21
N LEU A 237 18.57 -0.09 9.59
CA LEU A 237 17.18 0.39 9.54
C LEU A 237 16.50 0.30 10.89
N THR A 238 16.71 -0.80 11.64
CA THR A 238 16.19 -0.94 13.00
C THR A 238 16.74 0.09 13.97
N SER A 239 17.97 0.58 13.77
CA SER A 239 18.57 1.62 14.62
C SER A 239 17.93 3.00 14.43
N LEU A 240 17.43 3.29 13.22
CA LEU A 240 16.67 4.50 12.89
C LEU A 240 15.19 4.40 13.35
N ALA A 241 14.65 3.18 13.38
CA ALA A 241 13.32 2.84 13.88
C ALA A 241 13.28 2.55 15.41
N ALA A 242 14.40 2.69 16.11
CA ALA A 242 14.62 2.07 17.42
C ALA A 242 13.75 2.68 18.53
N SER A 243 12.65 1.99 18.87
CA SER A 243 12.46 1.54 20.26
C SER A 243 11.42 0.41 20.47
N SER A 244 10.67 -0.12 19.48
CA SER A 244 9.46 -0.88 19.86
C SER A 244 8.97 -2.12 19.07
N SER A 245 9.59 -2.60 17.96
CA SER A 245 9.08 -3.86 17.36
C SER A 245 10.13 -4.74 16.66
N PRO A 246 10.28 -6.02 17.06
CA PRO A 246 11.06 -7.02 16.31
C PRO A 246 10.35 -7.52 15.04
N ASP A 247 9.11 -7.08 14.77
CA ASP A 247 8.26 -7.59 13.70
C ASP A 247 7.91 -6.45 12.72
N LEU A 248 8.88 -6.07 11.88
CA LEU A 248 8.71 -5.01 10.88
C LEU A 248 8.36 -5.60 9.52
N SER A 249 7.58 -4.85 8.73
CA SER A 249 7.37 -5.13 7.31
C SER A 249 8.24 -4.21 6.44
N TYR A 250 8.55 -4.65 5.23
CA TYR A 250 9.43 -3.92 4.32
C TYR A 250 8.80 -3.78 2.95
N VAL A 251 8.89 -2.59 2.37
CA VAL A 251 8.49 -2.32 0.98
C VAL A 251 9.68 -1.71 0.26
N VAL A 252 10.01 -2.24 -0.91
CA VAL A 252 10.99 -1.63 -1.82
C VAL A 252 10.23 -1.05 -2.99
N VAL A 253 10.53 0.20 -3.33
CA VAL A 253 9.94 0.91 -4.46
C VAL A 253 11.04 1.41 -5.39
N LEU A 254 10.87 1.20 -6.69
CA LEU A 254 11.67 1.83 -7.73
C LEU A 254 10.90 3.03 -8.30
N TYR A 255 11.43 4.23 -8.09
CA TYR A 255 10.92 5.48 -8.68
C TYR A 255 11.72 5.86 -9.92
N GLU A 256 11.05 6.15 -11.03
CA GLU A 256 11.69 6.62 -12.27
C GLU A 256 12.28 8.03 -12.09
N GLY A 257 13.49 8.28 -12.58
CA GLY A 257 14.09 9.63 -12.58
C GLY A 257 14.40 10.22 -11.20
N GLY A 258 14.30 9.44 -10.12
CA GLY A 258 14.60 9.83 -8.75
C GLY A 258 13.37 9.88 -7.84
N ASP A 259 13.49 10.53 -6.67
CA ASP A 259 12.57 10.42 -5.54
C ASP A 259 11.11 10.88 -5.79
N SER A 260 10.82 11.51 -6.94
CA SER A 260 9.51 12.11 -7.25
C SER A 260 8.89 11.66 -8.58
N GLY A 261 9.45 10.65 -9.25
CA GLY A 261 8.85 10.13 -10.48
C GLY A 261 7.79 9.06 -10.24
N PRO A 262 7.15 8.58 -11.33
CA PRO A 262 6.22 7.47 -11.26
C PRO A 262 6.93 6.21 -10.75
N VAL A 263 6.15 5.33 -10.13
CA VAL A 263 6.62 4.02 -9.69
C VAL A 263 6.75 3.12 -10.92
N LEU A 264 7.85 2.36 -11.01
CA LEU A 264 8.05 1.37 -12.07
C LEU A 264 7.90 -0.06 -11.55
N ALA A 265 8.36 -0.29 -10.32
CA ALA A 265 8.29 -1.59 -9.69
C ALA A 265 8.19 -1.47 -8.18
N VAL A 266 7.58 -2.47 -7.55
CA VAL A 266 7.40 -2.54 -6.11
C VAL A 266 7.47 -3.98 -5.62
N GLY A 267 8.04 -4.17 -4.44
CA GLY A 267 8.05 -5.44 -3.73
C GLY A 267 7.69 -5.22 -2.28
N GLU A 268 7.10 -6.23 -1.66
CA GLU A 268 6.70 -6.19 -0.26
C GLU A 268 7.03 -7.54 0.42
N ILE A 269 7.54 -7.45 1.64
CA ILE A 269 7.60 -8.56 2.58
C ILE A 269 6.89 -8.12 3.86
N VAL A 270 5.90 -8.91 4.27
CA VAL A 270 5.10 -8.60 5.46
C VAL A 270 5.54 -9.41 6.67
N SER A 271 5.54 -8.75 7.81
CA SER A 271 5.73 -9.36 9.12
C SER A 271 4.64 -10.42 9.36
N LEU A 272 4.91 -11.41 10.21
CA LEU A 272 3.94 -12.49 10.44
C LEU A 272 2.66 -11.95 11.12
N THR A 273 2.78 -10.95 11.98
CA THR A 273 1.63 -10.30 12.60
C THR A 273 0.77 -9.59 11.55
N GLU A 274 1.39 -8.86 10.62
CA GLU A 274 0.65 -8.14 9.58
C GLU A 274 -0.04 -9.10 8.60
N PHE A 275 0.64 -10.19 8.21
CA PHE A 275 0.08 -11.23 7.35
C PHE A 275 -1.21 -11.82 7.95
N ASN A 276 -1.19 -12.16 9.24
CA ASN A 276 -2.33 -12.80 9.89
C ASN A 276 -3.52 -11.87 10.13
N ASN A 277 -3.29 -10.55 10.25
CA ASN A 277 -4.30 -9.60 10.72
C ASN A 277 -4.82 -8.64 9.64
N THR A 278 -4.01 -8.30 8.64
CA THR A 278 -4.32 -7.19 7.71
C THR A 278 -4.02 -7.53 6.26
N LEU A 279 -3.07 -8.44 5.99
CA LEU A 279 -2.62 -8.78 4.63
C LEU A 279 -2.54 -10.30 4.40
N PRO A 280 -3.67 -11.03 4.41
CA PRO A 280 -3.67 -12.47 4.22
C PRO A 280 -3.21 -12.91 2.81
N HIS A 281 -3.08 -11.96 1.88
CA HIS A 281 -2.74 -12.18 0.48
C HIS A 281 -1.29 -11.81 0.11
N SER A 282 -0.50 -11.27 1.05
CA SER A 282 0.91 -10.88 0.82
C SER A 282 1.88 -12.04 1.09
N GLU A 283 3.15 -11.92 0.68
CA GLU A 283 4.18 -12.92 1.00
C GLU A 283 4.69 -12.74 2.45
N PRO A 284 4.50 -13.73 3.35
CA PRO A 284 4.98 -13.64 4.72
C PRO A 284 6.51 -13.75 4.78
N GLN A 285 7.11 -13.22 5.85
CA GLN A 285 8.51 -13.47 6.17
C GLN A 285 8.80 -14.96 6.40
N ASP A 286 9.73 -15.52 5.62
CA ASP A 286 10.33 -16.83 5.87
C ASP A 286 11.30 -16.77 7.06
N ILE A 287 10.78 -16.74 8.29
CA ILE A 287 11.62 -16.78 9.49
C ILE A 287 12.07 -18.22 9.74
N LYS A 288 13.30 -18.55 9.36
CA LYS A 288 13.99 -19.72 9.94
C LYS A 288 14.33 -19.40 11.39
N TYR A 289 13.55 -19.94 12.33
CA TYR A 289 13.87 -19.87 13.75
C TYR A 289 15.26 -20.49 13.99
N LEU A 290 16.27 -19.64 14.18
CA LEU A 290 17.51 -20.05 14.82
C LEU A 290 17.15 -20.36 16.27
N SER A 291 17.11 -21.65 16.61
CA SER A 291 16.93 -22.08 17.99
C SER A 291 18.00 -21.37 18.84
N PRO A 292 17.66 -20.78 19.99
CA PRO A 292 18.67 -20.20 20.86
C PRO A 292 19.71 -21.27 21.20
N PRO A 293 21.02 -20.92 21.23
CA PRO A 293 22.03 -21.88 21.63
C PRO A 293 21.66 -22.42 23.02
N LYS A 294 21.65 -23.74 23.15
CA LYS A 294 21.43 -24.39 24.45
C LYS A 294 22.49 -23.85 25.42
N LEU A 295 22.04 -23.10 26.44
CA LEU A 295 22.84 -22.70 27.59
C LEU A 295 23.27 -23.93 28.39
#